data_AF-X5YKY6-F1
#
_entry.id   AF-X5YKY6-F1
#
_cell.length_a   1.000
_cell.length_b   1.000
_cell.length_c   1.000
_cell.angle_alpha   90.00
_cell.angle_beta   90.00
_cell.angle_gamma   90.00
#
_symmetry.space_group_name_H-M   'P 1'
#
loop_
_entity.id
_entity.type
_entity.pdbx_description
1 polymer ?
#
loop_
_entity_poly.entity_id
_entity_poly.type
_entity_poly.pdbx_seq_one_letter_code
_entity_poly.pdbx_strand_id
1 'polypeptide(L)'
;MAGSFKGFGQKAIPFLKALDFHQSREWFQENRALYDSELHEPFCDLVETLTERFAAAGLGLRGDRKKSLFRINRDVRFAKDKRPYNQHLSAMLSPDGTKMEQGVFFVYVGIDRCFADVAWWNPEPSLLLAMRKAIIARPADFRKLLSTLRKNGFELETKGRMKRTPRGFEQVNEPDLVDAIRNRHFYVQHMIDPAGIHAPTLVDELVDFALRAKPLLDWGRAIQGTAPRS
;
A
#
# COMPACT_ATOMS: atom_id res chain seq x y z
N MET A 1 14.84 16.07 -15.98
CA MET A 1 14.60 16.72 -14.68
C MET A 1 13.31 16.12 -14.15
N ALA A 2 13.35 15.38 -13.05
CA ALA A 2 12.13 14.86 -12.43
C ALA A 2 11.27 16.04 -11.95
N GLY A 3 9.95 15.97 -12.17
CA GLY A 3 9.02 17.01 -11.73
C GLY A 3 8.78 16.87 -10.23
N SER A 4 8.81 17.99 -9.49
CA SER A 4 8.28 18.02 -8.13
C SER A 4 6.76 17.90 -8.20
N PHE A 5 6.16 16.98 -7.44
CA PHE A 5 4.71 16.78 -7.42
C PHE A 5 3.96 18.08 -7.11
N LYS A 6 2.96 18.42 -7.94
CA LYS A 6 2.12 19.62 -7.78
C LYS A 6 0.65 19.32 -7.46
N GLY A 7 0.30 18.05 -7.29
CA GLY A 7 -1.09 17.61 -7.26
C GLY A 7 -1.49 16.90 -8.55
N PHE A 8 -2.46 16.01 -8.44
CA PHE A 8 -3.16 15.48 -9.61
C PHE A 8 -3.97 16.59 -10.29
N GLY A 9 -4.14 16.48 -11.61
CA GLY A 9 -4.92 17.45 -12.37
C GLY A 9 -6.39 17.48 -11.95
N GLN A 10 -7.07 18.63 -12.14
CA GLN A 10 -8.47 18.82 -11.73
C GLN A 10 -9.42 17.85 -12.44
N LYS A 11 -9.02 17.30 -13.59
CA LYS A 11 -9.80 16.31 -14.33
C LYS A 11 -9.47 14.87 -13.95
N ALA A 12 -8.64 14.61 -12.93
CA ALA A 12 -8.26 13.24 -12.53
C ALA A 12 -9.48 12.35 -12.17
N ILE A 13 -10.26 12.75 -11.17
CA ILE A 13 -11.47 12.00 -10.77
C ILE A 13 -12.55 12.02 -11.88
N PRO A 14 -12.84 13.16 -12.54
CA PRO A 14 -13.72 13.18 -13.71
C PRO A 14 -13.32 12.20 -14.82
N PHE A 15 -12.03 12.11 -15.13
CA PHE A 15 -11.50 11.18 -16.13
C PHE A 15 -11.76 9.73 -15.71
N LEU A 16 -11.48 9.36 -14.45
CA LEU A 16 -11.72 7.98 -13.98
C LEU A 16 -13.21 7.62 -13.99
N LYS A 17 -14.11 8.57 -13.72
CA LYS A 17 -15.57 8.37 -13.85
C LYS A 17 -15.98 8.16 -15.31
N ALA A 18 -15.44 8.95 -16.24
CA ALA A 18 -15.70 8.77 -17.66
C ALA A 18 -15.13 7.43 -18.17
N LEU A 19 -13.92 7.07 -17.76
CA LEU A 19 -13.30 5.78 -18.09
C LEU A 19 -14.15 4.62 -17.59
N ASP A 20 -14.75 4.75 -16.40
CA ASP A 20 -15.64 3.72 -15.86
C ASP A 20 -16.93 3.56 -16.66
N PHE A 21 -17.48 4.66 -17.15
CA PHE A 21 -18.66 4.63 -18.01
C PHE A 21 -18.36 4.01 -19.38
N HIS A 22 -17.24 4.38 -20.00
CA HIS A 22 -16.93 3.98 -21.38
C HIS A 22 -16.29 2.60 -21.50
N GLN A 23 -15.30 2.26 -20.66
CA GLN A 23 -14.64 0.94 -20.62
C GLN A 23 -14.22 0.38 -22.01
N SER A 24 -13.82 1.28 -22.92
CA SER A 24 -13.43 0.98 -24.30
C SER A 24 -12.00 1.41 -24.57
N ARG A 25 -11.28 0.63 -25.38
CA ARG A 25 -9.89 0.92 -25.75
C ARG A 25 -9.78 2.12 -26.68
N GLU A 26 -10.74 2.25 -27.57
CA GLU A 26 -10.88 3.33 -28.53
C GLU A 26 -11.05 4.65 -27.78
N TRP A 27 -12.00 4.71 -26.84
CA TRP A 27 -12.22 5.89 -26.01
C TRP A 27 -10.98 6.26 -25.19
N PHE A 28 -10.30 5.28 -24.59
CA PHE A 28 -9.07 5.55 -23.83
C PHE A 28 -7.95 6.11 -24.73
N GLN A 29 -7.81 5.60 -25.95
CA GLN A 29 -6.80 6.08 -26.89
C GLN A 29 -7.06 7.52 -27.33
N GLU A 30 -8.32 7.88 -27.59
CA GLU A 30 -8.73 9.25 -27.92
C GLU A 30 -8.49 10.22 -26.76
N ASN A 31 -8.65 9.75 -25.51
CA ASN A 31 -8.49 10.55 -24.30
C ASN A 31 -7.12 10.35 -23.61
N ARG A 32 -6.16 9.73 -24.31
CA ARG A 32 -4.87 9.33 -23.74
C ARG A 32 -4.06 10.52 -23.26
N ALA A 33 -4.04 11.60 -24.02
CA ALA A 33 -3.30 12.81 -23.64
C ALA A 33 -3.82 13.39 -22.31
N LEU A 34 -5.13 13.35 -22.09
CA LEU A 34 -5.75 13.82 -20.85
C LEU A 34 -5.41 12.90 -19.66
N TYR A 35 -5.42 11.58 -19.87
CA TYR A 35 -4.95 10.62 -18.87
C TYR A 35 -3.50 10.90 -18.48
N ASP A 36 -2.64 11.08 -19.48
CA ASP A 36 -1.21 11.25 -19.27
C ASP A 36 -0.93 12.54 -18.47
N SER A 37 -1.55 13.66 -18.85
CA SER A 37 -1.32 14.96 -18.20
C SER A 37 -1.97 15.11 -16.83
N GLU A 38 -3.18 14.57 -16.62
CA GLU A 38 -3.94 14.80 -15.38
C GLU A 38 -3.70 13.71 -14.32
N LEU A 39 -3.28 12.51 -14.73
CA LEU A 39 -3.12 11.37 -13.84
C LEU A 39 -1.74 10.74 -13.89
N HIS A 40 -1.29 10.26 -15.06
CA HIS A 40 -0.08 9.44 -15.14
C HIS A 40 1.18 10.21 -14.75
N GLU A 41 1.43 11.36 -15.36
CA GLU A 41 2.62 12.17 -15.10
C GLU A 41 2.62 12.73 -13.67
N PRO A 42 1.53 13.31 -13.14
CA PRO A 42 1.44 13.66 -11.72
C PRO A 42 1.70 12.47 -10.79
N PHE A 43 1.23 11.26 -11.14
CA PHE A 43 1.49 10.09 -10.30
C PHE A 43 2.95 9.63 -10.34
N CYS A 44 3.60 9.76 -11.49
CA CYS A 44 5.05 9.59 -11.61
C CYS A 44 5.79 10.55 -10.69
N ASP A 45 5.45 11.84 -10.75
CA ASP A 45 6.06 12.88 -9.93
C ASP A 45 5.82 12.64 -8.42
N LEU A 46 4.63 12.14 -8.05
CA LEU A 46 4.33 11.74 -6.66
C LEU A 46 5.29 10.64 -6.19
N VAL A 47 5.47 9.59 -6.99
CA VAL A 47 6.35 8.46 -6.65
C VAL A 47 7.81 8.90 -6.55
N GLU A 48 8.30 9.73 -7.47
CA GLU A 48 9.67 10.25 -7.42
C GLU A 48 9.87 11.15 -6.19
N THR A 49 8.94 12.07 -5.93
CA THR A 49 9.00 12.95 -4.76
C THR A 49 8.95 12.16 -3.44
N LEU A 50 8.06 11.17 -3.32
CA LEU A 50 7.98 10.30 -2.15
C LEU A 50 9.26 9.49 -1.96
N THR A 51 9.88 9.02 -3.04
CA THR A 51 11.15 8.28 -2.97
C THR A 51 12.26 9.13 -2.34
N GLU A 52 12.40 10.37 -2.78
CA GLU A 52 13.38 11.31 -2.21
C GLU A 52 13.08 11.61 -0.74
N ARG A 53 11.82 11.88 -0.39
CA ARG A 53 11.40 12.20 0.98
C ARG A 53 11.54 11.01 1.92
N PHE A 54 11.23 9.79 1.45
CA PHE A 54 11.39 8.56 2.22
C PHE A 54 12.86 8.21 2.44
N ALA A 55 13.73 8.48 1.47
CA ALA A 55 15.17 8.34 1.64
C ALA A 55 15.70 9.32 2.71
N ALA A 56 15.32 10.60 2.63
CA ALA A 56 15.70 11.61 3.61
C ALA A 56 15.19 11.30 5.03
N ALA A 57 14.00 10.69 5.13
CA ALA A 57 13.38 10.28 6.39
C ALA A 57 13.89 8.94 6.94
N GLY A 58 14.80 8.24 6.24
CA GLY A 58 15.32 6.95 6.68
C GLY A 58 14.28 5.83 6.69
N LEU A 59 13.22 5.94 5.87
CA LEU A 59 12.18 4.91 5.76
C LEU A 59 12.64 3.70 4.95
N GLY A 60 13.66 3.85 4.11
CA GLY A 60 14.22 2.76 3.30
C GLY A 60 13.20 2.19 2.31
N LEU A 61 12.36 3.07 1.75
CA LEU A 61 11.39 2.75 0.72
C LEU A 61 11.67 3.61 -0.49
N ARG A 62 11.66 3.01 -1.67
CA ARG A 62 11.90 3.70 -2.94
C ARG A 62 10.94 3.22 -4.00
N GLY A 63 10.67 4.08 -4.95
CA GLY A 63 9.90 3.78 -6.13
C GLY A 63 10.61 4.24 -7.39
N ASP A 64 10.05 3.82 -8.51
CA ASP A 64 10.45 4.22 -9.85
C ASP A 64 9.18 4.58 -10.63
N ARG A 65 9.23 5.71 -11.33
CA ARG A 65 8.08 6.25 -12.08
C ARG A 65 7.47 5.28 -13.11
N LYS A 66 8.18 4.24 -13.53
CA LYS A 66 7.66 3.20 -14.44
C LYS A 66 7.35 1.90 -13.71
N LYS A 67 8.24 1.46 -12.82
CA LYS A 67 8.16 0.13 -12.21
C LYS A 67 7.23 0.08 -11.00
N SER A 68 7.06 1.18 -10.27
CA SER A 68 6.20 1.23 -9.09
C SER A 68 4.72 1.34 -9.40
N LEU A 69 4.35 1.93 -10.54
CA LEU A 69 2.95 2.16 -10.92
C LEU A 69 2.30 0.88 -11.45
N PHE A 70 1.13 0.51 -10.94
CA PHE A 70 0.31 -0.55 -11.52
C PHE A 70 -0.34 -0.06 -12.81
N ARG A 71 -0.56 -0.99 -13.75
CA ARG A 71 -1.13 -0.65 -15.05
C ARG A 71 -2.59 -0.24 -14.91
N ILE A 72 -3.00 0.77 -15.65
CA ILE A 72 -4.42 1.13 -15.78
C ILE A 72 -5.22 0.03 -16.49
N ASN A 73 -4.60 -0.75 -17.37
CA ASN A 73 -5.23 -1.93 -17.96
C ASN A 73 -5.41 -3.07 -16.95
N ARG A 74 -6.58 -3.71 -17.00
CA ARG A 74 -6.90 -4.91 -16.22
C ARG A 74 -6.49 -6.18 -16.95
N ASP A 75 -5.92 -7.13 -16.21
CA ASP A 75 -5.82 -8.51 -16.68
C ASP A 75 -7.18 -9.20 -16.49
N VAL A 76 -7.93 -9.29 -17.58
CA VAL A 76 -9.29 -9.83 -17.59
C VAL A 76 -9.37 -11.27 -18.11
N ARG A 77 -8.22 -11.94 -18.33
CA ARG A 77 -8.19 -13.29 -18.94
C ARG A 77 -9.09 -14.27 -18.17
N PHE A 78 -8.99 -14.27 -16.85
CA PHE A 78 -9.75 -15.15 -15.96
C PHE A 78 -10.89 -14.45 -15.20
N ALA A 79 -11.08 -13.14 -15.41
CA ALA A 79 -12.13 -12.38 -14.72
C ALA A 79 -13.50 -12.61 -15.36
N LYS A 80 -14.56 -12.70 -14.54
CA LYS A 80 -15.96 -12.70 -15.02
C LYS A 80 -16.32 -11.35 -15.65
N ASP A 81 -15.91 -10.27 -14.99
CA ASP A 81 -16.00 -8.91 -15.51
C ASP A 81 -14.86 -8.65 -16.51
N LYS A 82 -15.22 -8.36 -17.76
CA LYS A 82 -14.27 -8.16 -18.88
C LYS A 82 -13.92 -6.69 -19.14
N ARG A 83 -14.35 -5.75 -18.29
CA ARG A 83 -13.99 -4.33 -18.40
C ARG A 83 -12.46 -4.15 -18.43
N PRO A 84 -11.89 -3.55 -19.48
CA PRO A 84 -10.45 -3.58 -19.76
C PRO A 84 -9.61 -2.62 -18.91
N TYR A 85 -10.23 -1.71 -18.15
CA TYR A 85 -9.52 -0.68 -17.38
C TYR A 85 -9.90 -0.65 -15.90
N ASN A 86 -8.92 -0.31 -15.08
CA ASN A 86 -9.07 0.02 -13.67
C ASN A 86 -9.71 1.40 -13.53
N GLN A 87 -10.55 1.55 -12.50
CA GLN A 87 -11.17 2.82 -12.11
C GLN A 87 -10.30 3.61 -11.10
N HIS A 88 -9.02 3.28 -11.05
CA HIS A 88 -8.06 3.79 -10.07
C HIS A 88 -6.64 3.71 -10.60
N LEU A 89 -5.78 4.52 -10.01
CA LEU A 89 -4.33 4.39 -10.10
C LEU A 89 -3.81 3.83 -8.78
N SER A 90 -2.78 3.02 -8.84
CA SER A 90 -2.07 2.59 -7.65
C SER A 90 -0.58 2.42 -7.90
N ALA A 91 0.21 2.61 -6.84
CA ALA A 91 1.65 2.45 -6.88
C ALA A 91 2.16 1.83 -5.59
N MET A 92 3.31 1.15 -5.70
CA MET A 92 4.00 0.53 -4.58
C MET A 92 5.45 1.03 -4.53
N LEU A 93 5.85 1.50 -3.34
CA LEU A 93 7.23 1.81 -2.99
C LEU A 93 7.71 0.74 -2.00
N SER A 94 8.88 0.19 -2.26
CA SER A 94 9.42 -0.97 -1.55
C SER A 94 10.91 -0.78 -1.26
N PRO A 95 11.54 -1.64 -0.44
CA PRO A 95 12.96 -1.51 -0.16
C PRO A 95 13.86 -1.56 -1.41
N ASP A 96 13.52 -2.38 -2.41
CA ASP A 96 14.30 -2.55 -3.63
C ASP A 96 13.78 -1.75 -4.84
N GLY A 97 12.59 -1.14 -4.72
CA GLY A 97 11.92 -0.43 -5.81
C GLY A 97 11.15 -1.35 -6.78
N THR A 98 11.07 -2.65 -6.49
CA THR A 98 10.25 -3.61 -7.24
C THR A 98 8.93 -3.89 -6.52
N LYS A 99 7.98 -4.51 -7.23
CA LYS A 99 6.68 -4.92 -6.66
C LYS A 99 6.70 -6.32 -6.03
N MET A 100 7.89 -6.91 -5.85
CA MET A 100 8.06 -8.28 -5.35
C MET A 100 8.42 -8.33 -3.86
N GLU A 101 8.88 -7.21 -3.30
CA GLU A 101 9.31 -7.12 -1.92
C GLU A 101 8.16 -6.87 -0.93
N GLN A 102 8.45 -7.10 0.34
CA GLN A 102 7.54 -6.92 1.48
C GLN A 102 7.93 -5.70 2.32
N GLY A 103 7.03 -5.29 3.22
CA GLY A 103 7.24 -4.09 4.04
C GLY A 103 7.22 -2.85 3.17
N VAL A 104 6.09 -2.62 2.51
CA VAL A 104 5.91 -1.64 1.43
C VAL A 104 5.04 -0.47 1.86
N PHE A 105 5.15 0.62 1.11
CA PHE A 105 4.17 1.69 1.09
C PHE A 105 3.35 1.59 -0.20
N PHE A 106 2.04 1.58 -0.07
CA PHE A 106 1.11 1.49 -1.19
C PHE A 106 0.22 2.73 -1.21
N VAL A 107 -0.04 3.28 -2.39
CA VAL A 107 -0.96 4.41 -2.58
C VAL A 107 -1.99 4.06 -3.65
N TYR A 108 -3.23 4.42 -3.39
CA TYR A 108 -4.39 4.18 -4.25
C TYR A 108 -5.20 5.46 -4.42
N VAL A 109 -5.48 5.81 -5.67
CA VAL A 109 -6.31 6.95 -6.06
C VAL A 109 -7.40 6.46 -6.99
N GLY A 110 -8.62 6.33 -6.50
CA GLY A 110 -9.76 5.79 -7.25
C GLY A 110 -11.02 6.63 -7.10
N ILE A 111 -12.02 6.31 -7.92
CA ILE A 111 -13.34 6.95 -7.87
C ILE A 111 -14.11 6.65 -6.58
N ASP A 112 -13.83 5.51 -5.97
CA ASP A 112 -14.49 5.02 -4.76
C ASP A 112 -13.85 5.57 -3.49
N ARG A 113 -12.51 5.68 -3.51
CA ARG A 113 -11.71 6.12 -2.37
C ARG A 113 -10.29 6.48 -2.79
N CYS A 114 -9.63 7.25 -1.94
CA CYS A 114 -8.20 7.46 -1.98
C CYS A 114 -7.62 7.02 -0.63
N PHE A 115 -6.52 6.26 -0.64
CA PHE A 115 -5.85 5.83 0.59
C PHE A 115 -4.39 5.49 0.34
N ALA A 116 -3.64 5.40 1.44
CA ALA A 116 -2.32 4.81 1.46
C ALA A 116 -2.22 3.76 2.57
N ASP A 117 -1.39 2.74 2.35
CA ASP A 117 -1.11 1.69 3.30
C ASP A 117 0.40 1.58 3.57
N VAL A 118 0.74 1.23 4.80
CA VAL A 118 2.04 0.62 5.13
C VAL A 118 1.78 -0.84 5.45
N ALA A 119 2.37 -1.75 4.68
CA ALA A 119 1.91 -3.13 4.65
C ALA A 119 3.02 -4.19 4.54
N TRP A 120 2.84 -5.25 5.32
CA TRP A 120 3.33 -6.59 5.04
C TRP A 120 2.17 -7.38 4.40
N TRP A 121 2.00 -7.18 3.08
CA TRP A 121 0.85 -7.67 2.34
C TRP A 121 1.08 -9.06 1.78
N ASN A 122 0.25 -9.99 2.22
CA ASN A 122 0.29 -11.42 1.88
C ASN A 122 1.72 -11.99 1.85
N PRO A 123 2.48 -11.92 2.97
CA PRO A 123 3.85 -12.41 2.98
C PRO A 123 3.91 -13.88 2.58
N GLU A 124 5.02 -14.27 1.95
CA GLU A 124 5.35 -15.67 1.64
C GLU A 124 5.16 -16.56 2.89
N PRO A 125 4.76 -17.83 2.74
CA PRO A 125 4.40 -18.69 3.87
C PRO A 125 5.47 -18.75 4.98
N SER A 126 6.76 -18.76 4.62
CA SER A 126 7.88 -18.78 5.57
C SER A 126 7.94 -17.51 6.42
N LEU A 127 7.83 -16.33 5.79
CA LEU A 127 7.84 -15.04 6.49
C LEU A 127 6.58 -14.87 7.35
N LEU A 128 5.41 -15.24 6.83
CA LEU A 128 4.16 -15.17 7.60
C LEU A 128 4.21 -16.10 8.83
N LEU A 129 4.78 -17.30 8.70
CA LEU A 129 5.01 -18.19 9.83
C LEU A 129 5.99 -17.58 10.85
N ALA A 130 7.09 -16.98 10.39
CA ALA A 130 8.06 -16.30 11.25
C ALA A 130 7.43 -15.14 12.02
N MET A 131 6.57 -14.35 11.37
CA MET A 131 5.82 -13.26 12.02
C MET A 131 4.89 -13.80 13.12
N ARG A 132 4.14 -14.87 12.84
CA ARG A 132 3.29 -15.51 13.87
C ARG A 132 4.09 -16.04 15.04
N LYS A 133 5.23 -16.71 14.78
CA LYS A 133 6.13 -17.17 15.85
C LYS A 133 6.68 -16.02 16.68
N ALA A 134 7.05 -14.90 16.05
CA ALA A 134 7.55 -13.73 16.76
C ALA A 134 6.49 -13.11 17.71
N ILE A 135 5.22 -13.08 17.29
CA ILE A 135 4.10 -12.63 18.14
C ILE A 135 3.99 -13.47 19.39
N ILE A 136 4.07 -14.80 19.27
CA ILE A 136 3.92 -15.73 20.40
C ILE A 136 5.17 -15.78 21.27
N ALA A 137 6.36 -15.68 20.69
CA ALA A 137 7.62 -15.69 21.44
C ALA A 137 7.82 -14.41 22.25
N ARG A 138 7.31 -13.27 21.78
CA ARG A 138 7.47 -11.95 22.41
C ARG A 138 6.14 -11.16 22.41
N PRO A 139 5.12 -11.62 23.16
CA PRO A 139 3.79 -11.01 23.13
C PRO A 139 3.79 -9.58 23.70
N ALA A 140 4.64 -9.29 24.69
CA ALA A 140 4.79 -7.94 25.24
C ALA A 140 5.30 -6.94 24.18
N ASP A 141 6.27 -7.34 23.36
CA ASP A 141 6.80 -6.48 22.28
C ASP A 141 5.74 -6.22 21.21
N PHE A 142 4.99 -7.26 20.84
CA PHE A 142 3.89 -7.10 19.88
C PHE A 142 2.78 -6.19 20.42
N ARG A 143 2.39 -6.32 21.69
CA ARG A 143 1.43 -5.42 22.33
C ARG A 143 1.95 -3.99 22.40
N LYS A 144 3.25 -3.79 22.64
CA LYS A 144 3.90 -2.48 22.60
C LYS A 144 3.87 -1.87 21.20
N LEU A 145 4.08 -2.66 20.15
CA LEU A 145 3.88 -2.24 18.76
C LEU A 145 2.45 -1.75 18.55
N LEU A 146 1.44 -2.55 18.92
CA LEU A 146 0.03 -2.18 18.77
C LEU A 146 -0.31 -0.89 19.55
N SER A 147 0.19 -0.76 20.78
CA SER A 147 0.01 0.47 21.58
C SER A 147 0.64 1.69 20.91
N THR A 148 1.82 1.53 20.32
CA THR A 148 2.51 2.61 19.60
C THR A 148 1.72 3.03 18.35
N LEU A 149 1.23 2.05 17.56
CA LEU A 149 0.38 2.32 16.40
C LEU A 149 -0.90 3.05 16.80
N ARG A 150 -1.57 2.63 17.89
CA ARG A 150 -2.78 3.32 18.40
C ARG A 150 -2.52 4.75 18.83
N LYS A 151 -1.41 5.02 19.53
CA LYS A 151 -1.00 6.38 19.88
C LYS A 151 -0.75 7.26 18.64
N ASN A 152 -0.32 6.63 17.56
CA ASN A 152 -0.14 7.27 16.26
C ASN A 152 -1.43 7.33 15.42
N GLY A 153 -2.58 6.90 15.96
CA GLY A 153 -3.88 6.97 15.29
C GLY A 153 -4.21 5.78 14.40
N PHE A 154 -3.52 4.65 14.54
CA PHE A 154 -3.73 3.47 13.69
C PHE A 154 -4.10 2.22 14.48
N GLU A 155 -4.90 1.37 13.83
CA GLU A 155 -5.08 -0.02 14.20
C GLU A 155 -4.66 -0.94 13.05
N LEU A 156 -4.30 -2.17 13.38
CA LEU A 156 -4.04 -3.16 12.33
C LEU A 156 -5.35 -3.53 11.64
N GLU A 157 -5.36 -3.38 10.34
CA GLU A 157 -6.48 -3.77 9.52
C GLU A 157 -6.68 -5.30 9.51
N THR A 158 -7.94 -5.72 9.44
CA THR A 158 -8.33 -7.13 9.69
C THR A 158 -8.79 -7.86 8.42
N LYS A 159 -8.76 -7.17 7.28
CA LYS A 159 -9.18 -7.73 5.99
C LYS A 159 -8.42 -9.02 5.67
N GLY A 160 -9.18 -10.06 5.31
CA GLY A 160 -8.62 -11.36 4.95
C GLY A 160 -8.19 -12.23 6.12
N ARG A 161 -8.42 -11.79 7.38
CA ARG A 161 -8.16 -12.60 8.58
C ARG A 161 -8.82 -13.97 8.47
N MET A 162 -8.09 -15.01 8.89
CA MET A 162 -8.56 -16.38 8.90
C MET A 162 -9.66 -16.59 9.94
N LYS A 163 -10.70 -17.37 9.59
CA LYS A 163 -11.75 -17.76 10.55
C LYS A 163 -11.24 -18.72 11.63
N ARG A 164 -10.33 -19.62 11.26
CA ARG A 164 -9.74 -20.63 12.16
C ARG A 164 -8.31 -20.26 12.48
N THR A 165 -7.87 -20.63 13.68
CA THR A 165 -6.47 -20.54 14.11
C THR A 165 -5.60 -21.38 13.16
N PRO A 166 -4.47 -20.84 12.66
CA PRO A 166 -3.59 -21.58 11.79
C PRO A 166 -2.98 -22.80 12.51
N ARG A 167 -2.67 -23.85 11.75
CA ARG A 167 -2.08 -25.09 12.27
C ARG A 167 -0.76 -24.82 13.00
N GLY A 168 -0.56 -25.44 14.16
CA GLY A 168 0.63 -25.28 15.01
C GLY A 168 0.55 -24.13 16.02
N PHE A 169 -0.61 -23.49 16.13
CA PHE A 169 -0.88 -22.39 17.08
C PHE A 169 -2.15 -22.64 17.90
N GLU A 170 -2.65 -23.87 17.94
CA GLU A 170 -3.90 -24.26 18.61
C GLU A 170 -3.87 -24.00 20.14
N GLN A 171 -2.68 -24.01 20.73
CA GLN A 171 -2.43 -23.76 22.15
C GLN A 171 -2.49 -22.28 22.55
N VAL A 172 -2.51 -21.35 21.58
CA VAL A 172 -2.59 -19.91 21.88
C VAL A 172 -4.03 -19.57 22.30
N ASN A 173 -4.20 -19.05 23.51
CA ASN A 173 -5.51 -18.80 24.12
C ASN A 173 -5.79 -17.33 24.46
N GLU A 174 -4.77 -16.45 24.45
CA GLU A 174 -4.96 -15.02 24.66
C GLU A 174 -5.65 -14.38 23.44
N PRO A 175 -6.84 -13.75 23.60
CA PRO A 175 -7.68 -13.33 22.47
C PRO A 175 -7.00 -12.40 21.46
N ASP A 176 -6.21 -11.43 21.94
CA ASP A 176 -5.50 -10.48 21.06
C ASP A 176 -4.40 -11.16 20.24
N LEU A 177 -3.71 -12.15 20.83
CA LEU A 177 -2.69 -12.92 20.13
C LEU A 177 -3.33 -13.89 19.12
N VAL A 178 -4.45 -14.53 19.47
CA VAL A 178 -5.24 -15.38 18.56
C VAL A 178 -5.69 -14.60 17.32
N ASP A 179 -6.19 -13.39 17.52
CA ASP A 179 -6.59 -12.51 16.44
C ASP A 179 -5.41 -12.11 15.54
N ALA A 180 -4.27 -11.78 16.16
CA ALA A 180 -3.07 -11.40 15.44
C ALA A 180 -2.50 -12.55 14.60
N ILE A 181 -2.42 -13.78 15.12
CA ILE A 181 -1.92 -14.93 14.34
C ILE A 181 -2.88 -15.34 13.22
N ARG A 182 -4.17 -15.02 13.32
CA ARG A 182 -5.13 -15.26 12.25
C ARG A 182 -5.00 -14.27 11.10
N ASN A 183 -4.30 -13.15 11.27
CA ASN A 183 -4.03 -12.23 10.18
C ASN A 183 -3.23 -12.94 9.07
N ARG A 184 -3.56 -12.57 7.82
CA ARG A 184 -2.78 -12.95 6.63
C ARG A 184 -1.81 -11.85 6.20
N HIS A 185 -2.07 -10.63 6.68
CA HIS A 185 -1.37 -9.41 6.33
C HIS A 185 -1.24 -8.57 7.60
N PHE A 186 -0.20 -7.76 7.69
CA PHE A 186 -0.04 -6.79 8.79
C PHE A 186 0.10 -5.42 8.16
N TYR A 187 -0.95 -4.61 8.23
CA TYR A 187 -0.97 -3.30 7.61
C TYR A 187 -1.82 -2.30 8.38
N VAL A 188 -1.50 -1.03 8.18
CA VAL A 188 -2.29 0.12 8.63
C VAL A 188 -2.66 0.95 7.41
N GLN A 189 -3.81 1.60 7.45
CA GLN A 189 -4.37 2.39 6.36
C GLN A 189 -4.57 3.84 6.80
N HIS A 190 -4.33 4.75 5.87
CA HIS A 190 -4.67 6.16 5.99
C HIS A 190 -5.58 6.56 4.83
N MET A 191 -6.77 7.07 5.17
CA MET A 191 -7.73 7.55 4.18
C MET A 191 -7.36 8.96 3.74
N ILE A 192 -7.32 9.17 2.43
CA ILE A 192 -6.98 10.45 1.82
C ILE A 192 -8.30 11.09 1.37
N ASP A 193 -8.50 12.36 1.69
CA ASP A 193 -9.61 13.14 1.14
C ASP A 193 -9.41 13.26 -0.39
N PRO A 194 -10.38 12.83 -1.22
CA PRO A 194 -10.31 13.00 -2.67
C PRO A 194 -10.04 14.45 -3.11
N ALA A 195 -10.45 15.46 -2.34
CA ALA A 195 -10.12 16.86 -2.66
C ALA A 195 -8.63 17.18 -2.46
N GLY A 196 -7.97 16.51 -1.52
CA GLY A 196 -6.55 16.71 -1.18
C GLY A 196 -5.59 16.22 -2.25
N ILE A 197 -6.02 15.33 -3.17
CA ILE A 197 -5.13 14.77 -4.20
C ILE A 197 -4.61 15.84 -5.18
N HIS A 198 -5.31 16.97 -5.29
CA HIS A 198 -4.99 18.06 -6.19
C HIS A 198 -3.94 19.03 -5.62
N ALA A 199 -3.46 18.80 -4.40
CA ALA A 199 -2.52 19.68 -3.73
C ALA A 199 -1.13 19.04 -3.57
N PRO A 200 -0.04 19.83 -3.65
CA PRO A 200 1.31 19.33 -3.39
C PRO A 200 1.49 18.83 -1.94
N THR A 201 0.66 19.33 -1.00
CA THR A 201 0.66 18.94 0.41
C THR A 201 0.32 17.47 0.64
N LEU A 202 -0.26 16.77 -0.34
CA LEU A 202 -0.44 15.32 -0.28
C LEU A 202 0.90 14.60 0.01
N VAL A 203 2.02 15.10 -0.52
CA VAL A 203 3.33 14.51 -0.23
C VAL A 203 3.63 14.54 1.27
N ASP A 204 3.36 15.66 1.94
CA ASP A 204 3.64 15.82 3.36
C ASP A 204 2.71 14.94 4.20
N GLU A 205 1.43 14.84 3.82
CA GLU A 205 0.46 13.94 4.44
C GLU A 205 0.92 12.46 4.36
N LEU A 206 1.36 12.02 3.19
CA LEU A 206 1.82 10.65 2.97
C LEU A 206 3.16 10.35 3.67
N VAL A 207 4.06 11.31 3.76
CA VAL A 207 5.32 11.19 4.50
C VAL A 207 5.08 11.12 6.00
N ASP A 208 4.21 11.98 6.54
CA ASP A 208 3.79 11.92 7.94
C ASP A 208 3.15 10.56 8.27
N PHE A 209 2.21 10.10 7.44
CA PHE A 209 1.60 8.78 7.59
C PHE A 209 2.65 7.66 7.64
N ALA A 210 3.58 7.62 6.68
CA ALA A 210 4.62 6.60 6.61
C ALA A 210 5.55 6.62 7.84
N LEU A 211 5.91 7.82 8.34
CA LEU A 211 6.72 7.99 9.54
C LEU A 211 6.01 7.50 10.80
N ARG A 212 4.75 7.86 10.98
CA ARG A 212 3.93 7.39 12.11
C ARG A 212 3.69 5.87 12.05
N ALA A 213 3.64 5.29 10.86
CA ALA A 213 3.48 3.85 10.64
C ALA A 213 4.82 3.07 10.65
N LYS A 214 5.98 3.76 10.69
CA LYS A 214 7.31 3.15 10.67
C LYS A 214 7.54 2.01 11.69
N PRO A 215 6.99 2.05 12.92
CA PRO A 215 7.13 0.92 13.85
C PRO A 215 6.69 -0.43 13.27
N LEU A 216 5.68 -0.45 12.39
CA LEU A 216 5.23 -1.67 11.71
C LEU A 216 6.24 -2.17 10.67
N LEU A 217 6.88 -1.26 9.92
CA LEU A 217 7.97 -1.60 9.01
C LEU A 217 9.17 -2.18 9.76
N ASP A 218 9.58 -1.52 10.84
CA ASP A 218 10.75 -1.94 11.61
C ASP A 218 10.54 -3.32 12.26
N TRP A 219 9.33 -3.56 12.81
CA TRP A 219 8.97 -4.85 13.38
C TRP A 219 9.09 -5.99 12.37
N GLY A 220 8.50 -5.83 11.17
CA GLY A 220 8.56 -6.88 10.16
C GLY A 220 9.96 -7.07 9.56
N ARG A 221 10.74 -5.99 9.40
CA ARG A 221 12.14 -6.06 8.92
C ARG A 221 13.03 -6.82 9.90
N ALA A 222 12.86 -6.58 11.20
CA ALA A 222 13.58 -7.32 12.24
C ALA A 222 13.30 -8.83 12.18
N ILE A 223 12.08 -9.23 11.81
CA ILE A 223 11.70 -10.63 11.65
C ILE A 223 12.25 -11.19 10.34
N GLN A 224 12.06 -10.49 9.22
CA GLN A 224 12.53 -10.90 7.90
C GLN A 224 14.06 -11.14 7.88
N GLY A 225 14.84 -10.32 8.59
CA GLY A 225 16.30 -10.49 8.70
C GLY A 225 16.75 -11.77 9.41
N THR A 226 15.84 -12.44 10.14
CA THR A 226 16.11 -13.70 10.87
C THR A 226 15.38 -14.91 10.28
N ALA A 227 14.47 -14.68 9.33
CA ALA A 227 13.69 -15.74 8.71
C ALA A 227 14.54 -16.50 7.67
N PRO A 228 14.37 -17.83 7.52
CA PRO A 228 14.97 -18.56 6.41
C PRO A 228 14.47 -17.97 5.09
N ARG A 229 15.40 -17.61 4.18
CA ARG A 229 15.04 -17.31 2.80
C ARG A 229 14.64 -18.63 2.12
N SER A 230 13.46 -18.65 1.52
CA SER A 230 12.99 -19.75 0.68
C SER A 230 13.81 -19.87 -0.60
#